data_AF-A0A9X0EHH9-F1
#
_entry.id   AF-A0A9X0EHH9-F1
#
_cell.length_a   1.000
_cell.length_b   1.000
_cell.length_c   1.000
_cell.angle_alpha   90.00
_cell.angle_beta   90.00
_cell.angle_gamma   90.00
#
_symmetry.space_group_name_H-M   'P 1'
#
loop_
_entity.id
_entity.type
_entity.pdbx_description
1 polymer ?
#
loop_
_entity_poly.entity_id
_entity_poly.type
_entity_poly.pdbx_seq_one_letter_code
_entity_poly.pdbx_strand_id
1 'polypeptide(L)'
;MGKQWMAAVVLVGAVLWGQLAQADTGAEMAGHCRAFLSEKPDPEQSYGAGVCFGLVYGVTDTLKTAHLVSPEAVSVCIPIEDFTMGQAARILLKYLDDHPETLNESSSTLAIKAFRRAYPCK
;
A
#
# COMPACT_ATOMS: atom_id res chain seq x y z
N MET A 1 44.44 -3.74 -16.20
CA MET A 1 43.97 -2.70 -15.27
C MET A 1 42.49 -2.39 -15.53
N GLY A 2 41.56 -3.33 -15.27
CA GLY A 2 40.16 -3.14 -15.72
C GLY A 2 39.11 -4.05 -15.09
N LYS A 3 39.47 -5.26 -14.64
CA LYS A 3 38.49 -6.22 -14.08
C LYS A 3 38.14 -5.96 -12.61
N GLN A 4 39.09 -5.46 -11.82
CA GLN A 4 38.87 -5.11 -10.41
C GLN A 4 38.04 -3.83 -10.23
N TRP A 5 38.19 -2.85 -11.13
CA TRP A 5 37.41 -1.62 -11.11
C TRP A 5 35.94 -1.86 -11.47
N MET A 6 35.67 -2.73 -12.45
CA MET A 6 34.30 -3.11 -12.82
C MET A 6 33.57 -3.83 -11.67
N ALA A 7 34.24 -4.72 -10.94
CA ALA A 7 33.64 -5.43 -9.81
C ALA A 7 33.28 -4.47 -8.65
N ALA A 8 34.13 -3.46 -8.39
CA ALA A 8 33.87 -2.46 -7.35
C ALA A 8 32.64 -1.58 -7.67
N VAL A 9 32.46 -1.18 -8.94
CA VAL A 9 31.31 -0.36 -9.37
C VAL A 9 29.98 -1.12 -9.21
N VAL A 10 29.95 -2.41 -9.55
CA VAL A 10 28.74 -3.24 -9.40
C VAL A 10 28.36 -3.43 -7.92
N LEU A 11 29.35 -3.65 -7.05
CA LEU A 11 29.12 -3.84 -5.61
C LEU A 11 28.64 -2.55 -4.92
N VAL A 12 29.21 -1.39 -5.28
CA VAL A 12 28.75 -0.09 -4.75
C VAL A 12 27.35 0.26 -5.26
N GLY A 13 27.04 -0.06 -6.53
CA GLY A 13 25.70 0.09 -7.09
C GLY A 13 24.65 -0.72 -6.32
N ALA A 14 24.91 -2.00 -6.03
CA ALA A 14 23.93 -2.86 -5.35
C ALA A 14 23.62 -2.43 -3.89
N VAL A 15 24.61 -1.91 -3.16
CA VAL A 15 24.44 -1.53 -1.74
C VAL A 15 23.65 -0.22 -1.60
N LEU A 16 23.84 0.74 -2.51
CA LEU A 16 23.12 2.02 -2.49
C LEU A 16 21.63 1.89 -2.86
N TRP A 17 21.24 0.82 -3.56
CA TRP A 17 19.86 0.62 -4.02
C TRP A 17 19.02 -0.15 -2.98
N GLY A 18 19.65 -0.91 -2.09
CA GLY A 18 18.96 -1.74 -1.11
C GLY A 18 18.37 -0.99 0.09
N GLN A 19 18.78 0.27 0.34
CA GLN A 19 18.38 1.02 1.54
C GLN A 19 17.09 1.84 1.38
N LEU A 20 16.54 1.97 0.15
CA LEU A 20 15.36 2.80 -0.11
C LEU A 20 14.04 2.02 -0.10
N ALA A 21 14.08 0.69 0.04
CA ALA A 21 12.87 -0.13 0.14
C ALA A 21 12.44 -0.31 1.60
N GLN A 22 12.16 0.79 2.31
CA GLN A 22 11.39 0.69 3.54
C GLN A 22 9.92 0.54 3.16
N ALA A 23 9.27 -0.53 3.64
CA ALA A 23 7.82 -0.62 3.54
C ALA A 23 7.21 0.42 4.49
N ASP A 24 6.35 1.29 3.97
CA ASP A 24 5.66 2.28 4.81
C ASP A 24 4.89 1.60 5.94
N THR A 25 4.97 2.20 7.12
CA THR A 25 4.18 1.77 8.29
C THR A 25 2.76 2.33 8.23
N GLY A 26 1.83 1.72 8.97
CA GLY A 26 0.48 2.25 9.11
C GLY A 26 0.42 3.71 9.57
N ALA A 27 1.34 4.12 10.45
CA ALA A 27 1.42 5.50 10.94
C ALA A 27 1.67 6.51 9.80
N GLU A 28 2.65 6.23 8.94
CA GLU A 28 2.98 7.08 7.78
C GLU A 28 1.83 7.05 6.76
N MET A 29 1.29 5.87 6.51
CA MET A 29 0.22 5.67 5.53
C MET A 29 -1.08 6.39 5.89
N ALA A 30 -1.39 6.55 7.18
CA ALA A 30 -2.53 7.35 7.61
C ALA A 30 -2.41 8.81 7.13
N GLY A 31 -1.21 9.39 7.23
CA GLY A 31 -0.92 10.73 6.69
C GLY A 31 -1.09 10.80 5.18
N HIS A 32 -0.52 9.83 4.46
CA HIS A 32 -0.61 9.70 3.01
C HIS A 32 -2.06 9.59 2.52
N CYS A 33 -2.90 8.79 3.18
CA CYS A 33 -4.29 8.64 2.78
C CYS A 33 -5.17 9.85 3.13
N ARG A 34 -4.86 10.59 4.22
CA ARG A 34 -5.50 11.89 4.46
C ARG A 34 -5.17 12.90 3.37
N ALA A 35 -3.92 12.94 2.90
CA ALA A 35 -3.53 13.78 1.77
C ALA A 35 -4.29 13.40 0.48
N PHE A 36 -4.37 12.11 0.17
CA PHE A 36 -5.11 11.62 -1.01
C PHE A 36 -6.61 11.97 -0.96
N LEU A 37 -7.21 11.97 0.23
CA LEU A 37 -8.62 12.26 0.42
C LEU A 37 -8.93 13.75 0.62
N SER A 38 -7.92 14.62 0.60
CA SER A 38 -8.09 16.06 0.79
C SER A 38 -8.71 16.73 -0.44
N GLU A 39 -9.69 17.61 -0.24
CA GLU A 39 -10.26 18.45 -1.30
C GLU A 39 -9.29 19.52 -1.81
N LYS A 40 -8.33 19.91 -0.96
CA LYS A 40 -7.30 20.92 -1.25
C LYS A 40 -5.94 20.31 -0.94
N PRO A 41 -5.36 19.51 -1.85
CA PRO A 41 -4.07 18.90 -1.62
C PRO A 41 -3.00 20.00 -1.58
N ASP A 42 -2.17 19.95 -0.55
CA ASP A 42 -0.91 20.69 -0.52
C ASP A 42 0.02 20.07 -1.58
N PRO A 43 0.63 20.86 -2.49
CA PRO A 43 1.59 20.36 -3.46
C PRO A 43 2.68 19.45 -2.84
N GLU A 44 3.14 19.76 -1.63
CA GLU A 44 4.16 18.96 -0.93
C GLU A 44 3.64 17.57 -0.54
N GLN A 45 2.32 17.42 -0.37
CA GLN A 45 1.68 16.15 -0.02
C GLN A 45 1.31 15.30 -1.23
N SER A 46 1.51 15.81 -2.46
CA SER A 46 1.16 15.09 -3.70
C SER A 46 1.85 13.73 -3.80
N TYR A 47 3.10 13.63 -3.33
CA TYR A 47 3.82 12.36 -3.29
C TYR A 47 3.12 11.36 -2.35
N GLY A 48 2.86 11.76 -1.10
CA GLY A 48 2.16 10.92 -0.13
C GLY A 48 0.76 10.52 -0.61
N ALA A 49 0.02 11.44 -1.24
CA ALA A 49 -1.26 11.13 -1.87
C ALA A 49 -1.13 10.05 -2.95
N GLY A 50 -0.11 10.15 -3.81
CA GLY A 50 0.21 9.14 -4.81
C GLY A 50 0.60 7.79 -4.21
N VAL A 51 1.33 7.80 -3.09
CA VAL A 51 1.70 6.58 -2.34
C VAL A 51 0.46 5.87 -1.79
N CYS A 52 -0.48 6.60 -1.16
CA CYS A 52 -1.74 5.98 -0.71
C CYS A 52 -2.54 5.42 -1.89
N PHE A 53 -2.69 6.18 -2.97
CA PHE A 53 -3.39 5.71 -4.18
C PHE A 53 -2.77 4.42 -4.71
N GLY A 54 -1.45 4.38 -4.87
CA GLY A 54 -0.72 3.21 -5.38
C GLY A 54 -0.90 1.99 -4.49
N LEU A 55 -0.82 2.16 -3.16
CA LEU A 55 -1.02 1.07 -2.21
C LEU A 55 -2.44 0.50 -2.31
N VAL A 56 -3.47 1.36 -2.21
CA VAL A 56 -4.86 0.88 -2.20
C VAL A 56 -5.26 0.29 -3.54
N TYR A 57 -4.74 0.83 -4.65
CA TYR A 57 -4.89 0.22 -5.97
C TYR A 57 -4.27 -1.16 -6.02
N GLY A 58 -2.98 -1.29 -5.66
CA GLY A 58 -2.25 -2.55 -5.74
C GLY A 58 -2.86 -3.64 -4.87
N VAL A 59 -3.24 -3.31 -3.64
CA VAL A 59 -3.89 -4.27 -2.74
C VAL A 59 -5.29 -4.65 -3.24
N THR A 60 -6.08 -3.68 -3.70
CA THR A 60 -7.43 -3.96 -4.24
C THR A 60 -7.36 -4.85 -5.47
N ASP A 61 -6.50 -4.52 -6.43
CA ASP A 61 -6.32 -5.27 -7.67
C ASP A 61 -5.82 -6.69 -7.40
N THR A 62 -4.86 -6.84 -6.48
CA THR A 62 -4.34 -8.15 -6.05
C THR A 62 -5.44 -8.98 -5.40
N LEU A 63 -6.24 -8.41 -4.48
CA LEU A 63 -7.31 -9.14 -3.81
C LEU A 63 -8.42 -9.55 -4.79
N LYS A 64 -8.82 -8.65 -5.70
CA LYS A 64 -9.80 -8.95 -6.75
C LYS A 64 -9.29 -10.07 -7.65
N THR A 65 -8.07 -9.96 -8.17
CA THR A 65 -7.45 -10.96 -9.05
C THR A 65 -7.27 -12.31 -8.34
N ALA A 66 -6.79 -12.29 -7.10
CA ALA A 66 -6.61 -13.51 -6.32
C ALA A 66 -7.95 -14.20 -6.02
N HIS A 67 -9.01 -13.44 -5.73
CA HIS A 67 -10.35 -14.00 -5.57
C HIS A 67 -10.92 -14.57 -6.87
N LEU A 68 -10.66 -13.93 -8.03
CA LEU A 68 -11.06 -14.47 -9.33
C LEU A 68 -10.37 -15.80 -9.66
N VAL A 69 -9.08 -15.94 -9.33
CA VAL A 69 -8.29 -17.14 -9.63
C VAL A 69 -8.47 -18.24 -8.59
N SER A 70 -8.75 -17.89 -7.33
CA SER A 70 -8.84 -18.84 -6.21
C SER A 70 -9.83 -18.35 -5.15
N PRO A 71 -11.15 -18.39 -5.44
CA PRO A 71 -12.19 -17.80 -4.58
C PRO A 71 -12.21 -18.41 -3.18
N GLU A 72 -11.97 -19.72 -3.07
CA GLU A 72 -11.93 -20.44 -1.79
C GLU A 72 -10.72 -20.06 -0.91
N ALA A 73 -9.64 -19.52 -1.50
CA ALA A 73 -8.43 -19.14 -0.78
C ALA A 73 -8.46 -17.68 -0.31
N VAL A 74 -9.35 -16.85 -0.88
CA VAL A 74 -9.40 -15.41 -0.64
C VAL A 74 -10.73 -15.02 -0.01
N SER A 75 -10.70 -14.79 1.31
CA SER A 75 -11.86 -14.41 2.12
C SER A 75 -12.24 -12.91 2.03
N VAL A 76 -11.84 -12.23 0.94
CA VAL A 76 -12.14 -10.81 0.70
C VAL A 76 -12.88 -10.66 -0.63
N CYS A 77 -14.10 -10.11 -0.56
CA CYS A 77 -15.05 -10.04 -1.67
C CYS A 77 -15.35 -8.58 -2.04
N ILE A 78 -14.37 -7.88 -2.63
CA ILE A 78 -14.54 -6.49 -3.10
C ILE A 78 -15.39 -6.49 -4.39
N PRO A 79 -16.45 -5.67 -4.49
CA PRO A 79 -17.25 -5.53 -5.71
C PRO A 79 -16.38 -5.20 -6.94
N ILE A 80 -16.69 -5.84 -8.07
CA ILE A 80 -15.98 -5.61 -9.34
C ILE A 80 -16.32 -4.21 -9.87
N GLU A 81 -17.62 -3.88 -9.87
CA GLU A 81 -18.17 -2.62 -10.35
C GLU A 81 -18.31 -1.61 -9.20
N ASP A 82 -18.32 -0.32 -9.53
CA ASP A 82 -18.56 0.81 -8.62
C ASP A 82 -17.62 0.94 -7.39
N PHE A 83 -16.47 0.27 -7.40
CA PHE A 83 -15.46 0.39 -6.36
C PHE A 83 -14.36 1.38 -6.74
N THR A 84 -14.35 2.54 -6.09
CA THR A 84 -13.41 3.64 -6.34
C THR A 84 -12.19 3.58 -5.43
N MET A 85 -11.05 4.12 -5.88
CA MET A 85 -9.86 4.24 -5.03
C MET A 85 -10.06 5.21 -3.86
N GLY A 86 -10.98 6.17 -3.99
CA GLY A 86 -11.43 7.01 -2.87
C GLY A 86 -12.12 6.19 -1.77
N GLN A 87 -12.97 5.22 -2.11
CA GLN A 87 -13.53 4.29 -1.13
C GLN A 87 -12.45 3.40 -0.53
N ALA A 88 -11.54 2.88 -1.37
CA ALA A 88 -10.44 2.03 -0.92
C ALA A 88 -9.55 2.75 0.12
N ALA A 89 -9.18 4.00 -0.14
CA ALA A 89 -8.42 4.84 0.79
C ALA A 89 -9.20 5.18 2.06
N ARG A 90 -10.51 5.45 1.99
CA ARG A 90 -11.34 5.67 3.18
C ARG A 90 -11.41 4.44 4.07
N ILE A 91 -11.50 3.24 3.50
CA ILE A 91 -11.50 1.98 4.25
C ILE A 91 -10.18 1.78 4.96
N LEU A 92 -9.06 1.96 4.25
CA LEU A 92 -7.74 1.85 4.86
C LEU A 92 -7.56 2.90 5.96
N LEU A 93 -7.80 4.19 5.68
CA LEU A 93 -7.63 5.25 6.67
C LEU A 93 -8.48 5.01 7.91
N LYS A 94 -9.75 4.60 7.75
CA LYS A 94 -10.62 4.25 8.87
C LYS A 94 -10.02 3.13 9.72
N TYR A 95 -9.51 2.07 9.10
CA TYR A 95 -8.88 0.98 9.82
C TYR A 95 -7.64 1.45 10.59
N LEU A 96 -6.79 2.28 9.99
CA LEU A 96 -5.60 2.82 10.65
C LEU A 96 -5.97 3.70 11.85
N ASP A 97 -6.97 4.57 11.70
CA ASP A 97 -7.45 5.44 12.78
C ASP A 97 -8.11 4.65 13.93
N ASP A 98 -8.81 3.56 13.61
CA ASP A 98 -9.49 2.70 14.60
C ASP A 98 -8.53 1.72 15.31
N HIS A 99 -7.31 1.50 14.79
CA HIS A 99 -6.35 0.48 15.26
C HIS A 99 -4.93 1.04 15.52
N PRO A 100 -4.78 2.06 16.39
CA PRO A 100 -3.50 2.73 16.64
C PRO A 100 -2.40 1.79 17.15
N GLU A 101 -2.77 0.71 17.83
CA GLU A 101 -1.86 -0.31 18.36
C GLU A 101 -1.11 -1.12 17.30
N THR A 102 -1.58 -1.07 16.05
CA THR A 102 -1.00 -1.83 14.92
C THR A 102 -0.25 -0.94 13.92
N LEU A 103 -0.12 0.36 14.17
CA LEU A 103 0.42 1.32 13.19
C LEU A 103 1.90 1.14 12.87
N ASN A 104 2.63 0.35 13.66
CA ASN A 104 4.00 -0.05 13.37
C ASN A 104 4.10 -1.21 12.37
N GLU A 105 2.99 -1.86 12.02
CA GLU A 105 2.96 -2.91 11.01
C GLU A 105 3.04 -2.35 9.57
N SER A 106 3.34 -3.24 8.62
CA SER A 106 3.34 -2.92 7.18
C SER A 106 1.96 -2.42 6.72
N SER A 107 1.96 -1.32 5.97
CA SER A 107 0.73 -0.74 5.39
C SER A 107 -0.04 -1.72 4.50
N SER A 108 0.64 -2.58 3.74
CA SER A 108 0.00 -3.59 2.90
C SER A 108 -0.74 -4.64 3.74
N THR A 109 -0.15 -5.08 4.84
CA THR A 109 -0.80 -6.00 5.79
C THR A 109 -2.04 -5.37 6.41
N LEU A 110 -1.93 -4.11 6.85
CA LEU A 110 -3.05 -3.37 7.42
C LEU A 110 -4.16 -3.13 6.39
N ALA A 111 -3.82 -2.83 5.14
CA ALA A 111 -4.79 -2.71 4.05
C ALA A 111 -5.54 -4.03 3.79
N ILE A 112 -4.84 -5.17 3.73
CA ILE A 112 -5.50 -6.47 3.59
C ILE A 112 -6.45 -6.74 4.76
N LYS A 113 -6.03 -6.46 6.01
CA LYS A 113 -6.90 -6.59 7.20
C LYS A 113 -8.13 -5.66 7.10
N ALA A 114 -7.93 -4.42 6.65
CA ALA A 114 -8.99 -3.43 6.45
C ALA A 114 -10.02 -3.91 5.42
N PHE A 115 -9.57 -4.35 4.24
CA PHE A 115 -10.46 -4.85 3.19
C PHE A 115 -11.18 -6.12 3.60
N ARG A 116 -10.51 -7.05 4.29
CA ARG A 116 -11.16 -8.25 4.84
C ARG A 116 -12.27 -7.91 5.82
N ARG A 117 -12.10 -6.86 6.63
CA ARG A 117 -13.13 -6.41 7.58
C ARG A 117 -14.29 -5.70 6.89
N ALA A 118 -14.01 -4.90 5.87
CA ALA A 118 -15.03 -4.14 5.13
C ALA A 118 -15.83 -5.01 4.15
N TYR A 119 -15.18 -6.00 3.54
CA TYR A 119 -15.75 -6.88 2.52
C TYR A 119 -15.44 -8.36 2.80
N PRO A 120 -15.91 -8.92 3.94
CA PRO A 120 -15.83 -10.35 4.15
C PRO A 120 -16.67 -11.08 3.08
N CYS A 121 -16.15 -12.18 2.55
CA CYS A 121 -16.97 -13.11 1.77
C CYS A 121 -18.03 -13.76 2.69
N LYS A 122 -19.23 -13.99 2.15
CA LYS A 122 -20.33 -14.67 2.86
C LYS A 122 -20.37 -16.14 2.54
#